data_AF-A0A6M1XZU5-F1
#
_entry.id   AF-A0A6M1XZU5-F1
#
_cell.length_a   1.000
_cell.length_b   1.000
_cell.length_c   1.000
_cell.angle_alpha   90.00
_cell.angle_beta   90.00
_cell.angle_gamma   90.00
#
_symmetry.space_group_name_H-M   'P 1'
#
loop_
_entity.id
_entity.type
_entity.pdbx_description
1 polymer ?
#
loop_
_entity_poly.entity_id
_entity_poly.type
_entity_poly.pdbx_seq_one_letter_code
_entity_poly.pdbx_strand_id
1 'polypeptide(L)'
;TMAEGVNGMVNGHIAVKKKAMACVAEFGRGNFEAELEKFPGKKRFINDTIEKVRENLKALIVDANMLSEAALAGQLATRADAKRHEGDFRKIVEGVNATLDAVVVPVNEVKRVMVALSEGDLTQKIQGNY
;
A
#
# COMPACT_ATOMS: atom_id res chain seq x y z
N THR A 1 47.89 12.92 -8.10
CA THR A 1 47.83 13.31 -9.54
C THR A 1 46.38 13.55 -9.94
N MET A 2 46.12 14.16 -11.10
CA MET A 2 44.75 14.29 -11.63
C MET A 2 44.02 12.93 -11.71
N ALA A 3 44.73 11.86 -12.07
CA ALA A 3 44.19 10.51 -12.13
C ALA A 3 43.66 9.98 -10.77
N GLU A 4 44.38 10.23 -9.68
CA GLU A 4 43.93 9.86 -8.33
C GLU A 4 42.67 10.64 -7.93
N GLY A 5 42.61 11.93 -8.27
CA GLY A 5 41.44 12.78 -8.02
C GLY A 5 40.19 12.29 -8.76
N VAL A 6 40.33 11.95 -10.04
CA VAL A 6 39.24 11.38 -10.84
C VAL A 6 38.80 10.02 -10.30
N ASN A 7 39.74 9.14 -9.95
CA ASN A 7 39.42 7.83 -9.37
C ASN A 7 38.67 7.96 -8.04
N GLY A 8 39.08 8.88 -7.17
CA GLY A 8 38.38 9.18 -5.92
C GLY A 8 36.94 9.65 -6.14
N MET A 9 36.73 10.55 -7.12
CA MET A 9 35.39 11.02 -7.49
C MET A 9 34.49 9.86 -7.96
N VAL A 10 34.99 9.04 -8.89
CA VAL A 10 34.24 7.90 -9.43
C VAL A 10 33.86 6.91 -8.33
N ASN A 11 34.81 6.56 -7.46
CA ASN A 11 34.56 5.66 -6.33
C ASN A 11 33.51 6.23 -5.37
N GLY A 12 33.55 7.55 -5.11
CA GLY A 12 32.53 8.22 -4.31
C GLY A 12 31.12 8.17 -4.92
N HIS A 13 30.99 8.24 -6.25
CA HIS A 13 29.70 8.05 -6.92
C HIS A 13 29.22 6.60 -6.89
N ILE A 14 30.13 5.63 -7.10
CA ILE A 14 29.80 4.21 -7.03
C ILE A 14 29.29 3.84 -5.63
N ALA A 15 29.95 4.33 -4.57
CA ALA A 15 29.55 4.05 -3.20
C ALA A 15 28.11 4.52 -2.90
N VAL A 16 27.77 5.76 -3.28
CA VAL A 16 26.43 6.33 -3.09
C VAL A 16 25.37 5.53 -3.86
N LYS A 17 25.64 5.21 -5.14
CA LYS A 17 24.72 4.41 -5.96
C LYS A 17 24.51 3.01 -5.39
N LYS A 18 25.58 2.34 -4.93
CA LYS A 18 25.48 1.01 -4.31
C LYS A 18 24.60 1.03 -3.06
N LYS A 19 24.77 2.03 -2.19
CA LYS A 19 23.96 2.16 -0.97
C LYS A 19 22.49 2.46 -1.26
N ALA A 20 22.22 3.35 -2.21
CA ALA A 20 20.86 3.62 -2.67
C ALA A 20 20.19 2.36 -3.24
N MET A 21 20.89 1.62 -4.11
CA MET A 21 20.37 0.37 -4.69
C MET A 21 20.19 -0.74 -3.66
N ALA A 22 21.05 -0.80 -2.63
CA ALA A 22 20.86 -1.75 -1.53
C ALA A 22 19.55 -1.47 -0.78
N CYS A 23 19.24 -0.20 -0.49
CA CYS A 23 17.95 0.17 0.11
C CYS A 23 16.76 -0.19 -0.79
N VAL A 24 16.85 0.06 -2.10
CA VAL A 24 15.79 -0.31 -3.04
C VAL A 24 15.64 -1.83 -3.15
N ALA A 25 16.73 -2.59 -3.06
CA ALA A 25 16.67 -4.05 -3.03
C ALA A 25 15.91 -4.58 -1.80
N GLU A 26 16.05 -3.92 -0.65
CA GLU A 26 15.27 -4.24 0.55
C GLU A 26 13.78 -3.96 0.36
N PHE A 27 13.41 -2.86 -0.33
CA PHE A 27 12.00 -2.60 -0.69
C PHE A 27 11.42 -3.72 -1.57
N GLY A 28 12.22 -4.23 -2.52
CA GLY A 28 11.84 -5.39 -3.34
C GLY A 28 11.60 -6.67 -2.55
N ARG A 29 12.13 -6.76 -1.32
CA ARG A 29 11.90 -7.87 -0.37
C ARG A 29 10.80 -7.58 0.64
N GLY A 30 10.14 -6.42 0.54
CA GLY A 30 9.15 -5.95 1.50
C GLY A 30 9.75 -5.38 2.80
N ASN A 31 11.07 -5.23 2.91
CA ASN A 31 11.72 -4.63 4.06
C ASN A 31 11.76 -3.10 3.92
N PHE A 32 10.72 -2.43 4.42
CA PHE A 32 10.64 -0.97 4.42
C PHE A 32 11.24 -0.32 5.67
N GLU A 33 11.91 -1.08 6.54
CA GLU A 33 12.67 -0.54 7.69
C GLU A 33 14.16 -0.35 7.38
N ALA A 34 14.64 -0.86 6.24
CA ALA A 34 16.04 -0.74 5.84
C ALA A 34 16.49 0.72 5.74
N GLU A 35 17.40 1.17 6.60
CA GLU A 35 17.85 2.56 6.61
C GLU A 35 18.81 2.87 5.47
N LEU A 36 18.65 4.05 4.87
CA LEU A 36 19.63 4.62 3.96
C LEU A 36 20.42 5.70 4.69
N GLU A 37 21.76 5.58 4.68
CA GLU A 37 22.61 6.62 5.25
C GLU A 37 22.32 7.99 4.64
N LYS A 38 22.37 9.04 5.45
CA LYS A 38 22.13 10.41 4.97
C LYS A 38 23.33 10.90 4.17
N PHE A 39 23.14 11.13 2.88
CA PHE A 39 24.21 11.65 2.04
C PHE A 39 24.42 13.16 2.26
N PRO A 40 25.65 13.67 2.11
CA PRO A 40 25.94 15.08 2.33
C PRO A 40 25.60 15.97 1.13
N GLY A 41 25.38 17.25 1.41
CA GLY A 41 25.24 18.31 0.41
C GLY A 41 24.13 18.02 -0.61
N LYS A 42 24.43 18.26 -1.89
CA LYS A 42 23.45 18.09 -2.97
C LYS A 42 22.93 16.66 -3.08
N LYS A 43 23.66 15.63 -2.63
CA LYS A 43 23.26 14.21 -2.76
C LYS A 43 22.06 13.82 -1.89
N ARG A 44 21.63 14.69 -0.96
CA ARG A 44 20.42 14.48 -0.13
C ARG A 44 19.15 14.24 -0.92
N PHE A 45 19.05 14.76 -2.14
CA PHE A 45 17.89 14.50 -3.00
C PHE A 45 17.62 13.00 -3.21
N ILE A 46 18.67 12.16 -3.17
CA ILE A 46 18.55 10.70 -3.28
C ILE A 46 17.84 10.13 -2.05
N ASN A 47 18.20 10.60 -0.85
CA ASN A 47 17.52 10.23 0.38
C ASN A 47 16.05 10.64 0.30
N ASP A 48 15.77 11.92 0.01
CA ASP A 48 14.41 12.45 -0.02
C ASP A 48 13.52 11.68 -1.00
N THR A 49 14.06 11.32 -2.17
CA THR A 49 13.35 10.51 -3.17
C THR A 49 13.05 9.10 -2.68
N ILE A 50 14.03 8.42 -2.08
CA ILE A 50 13.87 7.06 -1.56
C ILE A 50 12.88 7.03 -0.38
N GLU A 51 12.97 8.01 0.52
CA GLU A 51 12.05 8.11 1.66
C GLU A 51 10.63 8.40 1.20
N LYS A 52 10.42 9.26 0.18
CA LYS A 52 9.09 9.47 -0.39
C LYS A 52 8.50 8.17 -0.96
N VAL A 53 9.31 7.34 -1.62
CA VAL A 53 8.85 6.02 -2.10
C VAL A 53 8.50 5.10 -0.92
N ARG A 54 9.34 5.07 0.13
CA ARG A 54 9.09 4.29 1.34
C ARG A 54 7.79 4.69 2.02
N GLU A 55 7.55 5.98 2.20
CA GLU A 55 6.34 6.54 2.82
C GLU A 55 5.09 6.11 2.07
N ASN A 56 5.08 6.22 0.73
CA ASN A 56 3.94 5.82 -0.09
C ASN A 56 3.65 4.31 0.01
N LEU A 57 4.69 3.47 -0.01
CA LEU A 57 4.53 2.02 0.12
C LEU A 57 4.05 1.63 1.53
N LYS A 58 4.59 2.28 2.57
CA LYS A 58 4.11 2.10 3.96
C LYS A 58 2.65 2.53 4.12
N ALA A 59 2.24 3.64 3.49
CA ALA A 59 0.85 4.09 3.54
C ALA A 59 -0.11 3.06 2.93
N LEU A 60 0.26 2.42 1.81
CA LEU A 60 -0.53 1.32 1.24
C LEU A 60 -0.60 0.10 2.16
N ILE A 61 0.51 -0.27 2.80
CA ILE A 61 0.54 -1.39 3.75
C ILE A 61 -0.40 -1.12 4.93
N VAL A 62 -0.38 0.10 5.46
CA VAL A 62 -1.28 0.51 6.54
C VAL A 62 -2.74 0.36 6.13
N ASP A 63 -3.11 0.86 4.95
CA ASP A 63 -4.49 0.79 4.48
C ASP A 63 -4.93 -0.65 4.19
N ALA A 64 -4.05 -1.49 3.63
CA ALA A 64 -4.32 -2.90 3.39
C ALA A 64 -4.54 -3.69 4.69
N ASN A 65 -3.69 -3.45 5.71
CA ASN A 65 -3.82 -4.09 7.01
C ASN A 65 -5.11 -3.65 7.71
N MET A 66 -5.40 -2.34 7.71
CA MET A 66 -6.63 -1.79 8.29
C MET A 66 -7.88 -2.42 7.66
N LEU A 67 -7.92 -2.54 6.33
CA LEU A 67 -9.04 -3.19 5.63
C LEU A 67 -9.14 -4.68 5.95
N SER A 68 -8.00 -5.39 6.04
CA SER A 68 -7.98 -6.81 6.38
C SER A 68 -8.49 -7.05 7.80
N GLU A 69 -8.03 -6.26 8.78
CA GLU A 69 -8.49 -6.32 10.16
C GLU A 69 -10.00 -6.02 10.27
N ALA A 70 -10.47 -4.97 9.59
CA ALA A 70 -11.89 -4.65 9.55
C ALA A 70 -12.73 -5.79 8.96
N ALA A 71 -12.27 -6.41 7.87
CA ALA A 71 -12.96 -7.54 7.25
C ALA A 71 -13.02 -8.76 8.18
N LEU A 72 -11.92 -9.10 8.87
CA LEU A 72 -11.88 -10.17 9.86
C LEU A 72 -12.80 -9.90 11.05
N ALA A 73 -13.00 -8.63 11.42
CA ALA A 73 -13.97 -8.19 12.43
C ALA A 73 -15.41 -8.10 11.91
N GLY A 74 -15.68 -8.48 10.65
CA GLY A 74 -17.00 -8.39 10.02
C GLY A 74 -17.45 -6.96 9.66
N GLN A 75 -16.56 -5.98 9.79
CA GLN A 75 -16.80 -4.57 9.46
C GLN A 75 -16.60 -4.33 7.95
N LEU A 76 -17.40 -5.02 7.14
CA LEU A 76 -17.23 -5.02 5.68
C LEU A 76 -17.51 -3.67 5.02
N ALA A 77 -18.09 -2.70 5.73
CA ALA A 77 -18.34 -1.33 5.24
C ALA A 77 -17.12 -0.41 5.32
N THR A 78 -16.02 -0.83 5.98
CA THR A 78 -14.81 -0.02 6.13
C THR A 78 -14.10 0.18 4.78
N ARG A 79 -13.65 1.40 4.51
CA ARG A 79 -12.95 1.78 3.27
C ARG A 79 -11.68 2.55 3.58
N ALA A 80 -10.66 2.37 2.75
CA ALA A 80 -9.45 3.16 2.82
C ALA A 80 -9.64 4.50 2.08
N ASP A 81 -9.03 5.58 2.60
CA ASP A 81 -9.12 6.89 1.97
C ASP A 81 -8.17 7.01 0.79
N ALA A 82 -8.71 6.80 -0.42
CA ALA A 82 -7.97 6.89 -1.67
C ALA A 82 -7.34 8.28 -1.91
N LYS A 83 -7.87 9.36 -1.32
CA LYS A 83 -7.35 10.72 -1.53
C LYS A 83 -5.97 10.93 -0.92
N ARG A 84 -5.57 10.09 0.04
CA ARG A 84 -4.23 10.09 0.64
C ARG A 84 -3.14 9.60 -0.30
N HIS A 85 -3.53 8.98 -1.42
CA HIS A 85 -2.62 8.39 -2.40
C HIS A 85 -2.65 9.17 -3.72
N GLU A 86 -1.58 9.05 -4.50
CA GLU A 86 -1.42 9.68 -5.81
C GLU A 86 -1.16 8.64 -6.90
N GLY A 87 -1.50 8.98 -8.15
CA GLY A 87 -1.22 8.15 -9.31
C GLY A 87 -1.80 6.73 -9.19
N ASP A 88 -0.98 5.73 -9.51
CA ASP A 88 -1.43 4.33 -9.50
C ASP A 88 -1.66 3.78 -8.09
N PHE A 89 -1.03 4.34 -7.05
CA PHE A 89 -1.33 3.97 -5.66
C PHE A 89 -2.78 4.31 -5.31
N ARG A 90 -3.30 5.45 -5.79
CA ARG A 90 -4.72 5.81 -5.63
C ARG A 90 -5.62 4.81 -6.33
N LYS A 91 -5.31 4.45 -7.58
CA LYS A 91 -6.11 3.49 -8.36
C LYS A 91 -6.17 2.13 -7.68
N ILE A 92 -5.09 1.68 -7.04
CA ILE A 92 -5.08 0.45 -6.24
C ILE A 92 -6.11 0.54 -5.11
N VAL A 93 -6.09 1.62 -4.32
CA VAL A 93 -7.02 1.80 -3.20
C VAL A 93 -8.47 1.92 -3.68
N GLU A 94 -8.72 2.65 -4.77
CA GLU A 94 -10.04 2.74 -5.40
C GLU A 94 -10.53 1.37 -5.88
N GLY A 95 -9.67 0.56 -6.52
CA GLY A 95 -10.01 -0.78 -6.97
C GLY A 95 -10.31 -1.75 -5.83
N VAL A 96 -9.55 -1.68 -4.72
CA VAL A 96 -9.83 -2.48 -3.53
C VAL A 96 -11.16 -2.07 -2.90
N ASN A 97 -11.42 -0.77 -2.76
CA ASN A 97 -12.69 -0.27 -2.24
C ASN A 97 -13.88 -0.71 -3.10
N ALA A 98 -13.77 -0.60 -4.43
CA ALA A 98 -14.81 -1.05 -5.37
C ALA A 98 -15.04 -2.56 -5.28
N THR A 99 -13.98 -3.35 -5.08
CA THR A 99 -14.09 -4.79 -4.85
C THR A 99 -14.88 -5.09 -3.58
N LEU A 100 -14.59 -4.37 -2.49
CA LEU A 100 -15.34 -4.51 -1.24
C LEU A 100 -16.79 -4.06 -1.39
N ASP A 101 -17.07 -2.99 -2.14
CA ASP A 101 -18.44 -2.54 -2.42
C ASP A 101 -19.25 -3.61 -3.15
N ALA A 102 -18.65 -4.27 -4.15
CA ALA A 102 -19.27 -5.37 -4.88
C ALA A 102 -19.60 -6.58 -3.98
N VAL A 103 -18.80 -6.83 -2.94
CA VAL A 103 -19.01 -7.96 -2.01
C VAL A 103 -19.96 -7.62 -0.86
N VAL A 104 -20.01 -6.37 -0.40
CA VAL A 104 -20.89 -5.95 0.72
C VAL A 104 -22.36 -6.10 0.38
N VAL A 105 -22.76 -5.76 -0.84
CA VAL A 105 -24.16 -5.82 -1.30
C VAL A 105 -24.74 -7.23 -1.16
N PRO A 106 -24.17 -8.28 -1.78
CA PRO A 106 -24.70 -9.64 -1.67
C PRO A 106 -24.67 -10.19 -0.25
N VAL A 107 -23.61 -9.90 0.53
CA VAL A 107 -23.53 -10.36 1.93
C VAL A 107 -24.65 -9.77 2.78
N ASN A 108 -24.95 -8.48 2.61
CA ASN A 108 -26.04 -7.84 3.33
C ASN A 108 -27.41 -8.37 2.90
N GLU A 109 -27.60 -8.70 1.62
CA GLU A 109 -28.83 -9.33 1.15
C GLU A 109 -29.02 -10.72 1.74
N VAL A 110 -27.96 -11.55 1.73
CA VAL A 110 -27.99 -12.88 2.37
C VAL A 110 -28.30 -12.74 3.86
N LYS A 111 -27.65 -11.80 4.56
CA LYS A 111 -27.92 -11.53 5.98
C LYS A 111 -29.40 -11.19 6.21
N ARG A 112 -29.99 -10.31 5.39
CA ARG A 112 -31.41 -9.94 5.48
C ARG A 112 -32.34 -11.15 5.33
N VAL A 113 -32.09 -11.99 4.32
CA VAL A 113 -32.91 -13.19 4.08
C VAL A 113 -32.77 -14.19 5.23
N MET A 114 -31.56 -14.39 5.76
CA MET A 114 -31.32 -15.29 6.89
C MET A 114 -31.99 -14.82 8.19
N VAL A 115 -32.03 -13.51 8.44
CA VAL A 115 -32.78 -12.94 9.58
C VAL A 115 -34.27 -13.23 9.43
N ALA A 116 -34.86 -12.93 8.27
CA ALA A 116 -36.27 -13.21 8.00
C ALA A 116 -36.61 -14.71 8.16
N LEU A 117 -35.73 -15.59 7.66
CA LEU A 117 -35.85 -17.03 7.85
C LEU A 117 -35.84 -17.43 9.33
N SER A 118 -34.96 -16.84 10.14
CA SER A 118 -34.89 -17.11 11.58
C SER A 118 -36.13 -16.64 12.36
N GLU A 119 -36.86 -15.66 11.80
CA GLU A 119 -38.13 -15.16 12.32
C GLU A 119 -39.35 -15.92 11.76
N GLY A 120 -39.13 -16.89 10.86
CA GLY A 120 -40.16 -17.71 10.24
C GLY A 120 -40.76 -17.17 8.94
N ASP A 121 -40.25 -16.06 8.41
CA ASP A 121 -40.66 -15.52 7.11
C ASP A 121 -39.91 -16.20 5.95
N LEU A 122 -40.56 -17.22 5.36
CA LEU A 122 -40.07 -17.95 4.18
C LEU A 122 -40.38 -17.26 2.85
N THR A 123 -40.99 -16.06 2.86
CA THR A 123 -41.36 -15.34 1.64
C THR A 123 -40.22 -14.50 1.07
N GLN A 124 -39.21 -14.16 1.89
CA GLN A 124 -38.05 -13.38 1.45
C GLN A 124 -37.14 -14.19 0.52
N LYS A 125 -36.65 -13.53 -0.53
CA LYS A 125 -35.72 -14.10 -1.51
C LYS A 125 -34.58 -13.15 -1.77
N ILE A 126 -33.46 -13.70 -2.24
CA ILE A 126 -32.37 -12.95 -2.87
C ILE A 126 -32.88 -12.46 -4.24
N GLN A 127 -32.73 -11.18 -4.52
CA GLN A 127 -33.22 -10.49 -5.71
C GLN A 127 -32.09 -9.84 -6.52
N GLY A 128 -30.90 -9.68 -5.93
CA GLY A 128 -29.78 -9.04 -6.59
C GLY A 128 -29.29 -9.80 -7.83
N ASN A 129 -29.01 -9.04 -8.89
CA ASN A 129 -28.28 -9.48 -10.09
C ASN A 129 -26.90 -8.82 -10.05
N TYR A 130 -26.04 -9.35 -9.21
CA TYR A 130 -24.67 -8.87 -9.00
C TYR A 130 -23.65 -9.87 -9.55
#